data_AF-A0A2V4GUR1-F1
#
_entry.id   AF-A0A2V4GUR1-F1
#
_cell.length_a   1.000
_cell.length_b   1.000
_cell.length_c   1.000
_cell.angle_alpha   90.00
_cell.angle_beta   90.00
_cell.angle_gamma   90.00
#
_symmetry.space_group_name_H-M   'P 1'
#
loop_
_entity.id
_entity.type
_entity.pdbx_description
1 polymer ?
#
loop_
_entity_poly.entity_id
_entity_poly.type
_entity_poly.pdbx_seq_one_letter_code
_entity_poly.pdbx_strand_id
1 'polypeptide(L)'
;MRFKLIIAALFALILLSLPAASLASSPSLPLPPASLPSITYYYGSTHYSITQAEWNSFFADVIDNKSYVSYNWINVSTQDLIVFDLSYTGLNPYGLELVVALSGIGFPSVQNMTKAFKSIENKPSQIPGYTNIQALDAGAYPGFSFSKPVINHTGEYIGIGVIIVLFASIFVLYYVFNRRK
;
A
#
# COMPACT_ATOMS: atom_id res chain seq x y z
N MET A 1 -25.34 36.92 -14.99
CA MET A 1 -25.95 35.74 -14.33
C MET A 1 -25.28 34.41 -14.73
N ARG A 2 -25.04 34.15 -16.02
CA ARG A 2 -24.45 32.88 -16.53
C ARG A 2 -23.05 32.54 -15.97
N PHE A 3 -22.20 33.54 -15.74
CA PHE A 3 -20.84 33.33 -15.21
C PHE A 3 -20.81 32.80 -13.77
N LYS A 4 -21.75 33.24 -12.92
CA LYS A 4 -21.87 32.77 -11.52
C LYS A 4 -22.33 31.30 -11.45
N LEU A 5 -23.18 30.88 -12.38
CA LEU A 5 -23.66 29.50 -12.52
C LEU A 5 -22.55 28.54 -12.95
N ILE A 6 -21.68 28.96 -13.88
CA ILE A 6 -20.55 28.16 -14.35
C ILE A 6 -19.52 27.97 -13.23
N ILE A 7 -19.22 29.03 -12.46
CA ILE A 7 -18.29 28.94 -11.32
C ILE A 7 -18.86 28.03 -10.23
N ALA A 8 -20.15 28.16 -9.90
CA ALA A 8 -20.79 27.29 -8.92
C ALA A 8 -20.79 25.80 -9.35
N ALA A 9 -21.01 25.53 -10.64
CA ALA A 9 -20.95 24.18 -11.20
C ALA A 9 -19.53 23.60 -11.15
N LEU A 10 -18.49 24.39 -11.47
CA LEU A 10 -17.10 23.95 -11.35
C LEU A 10 -16.71 23.67 -9.89
N PHE A 11 -17.15 24.52 -8.96
CA PHE A 11 -16.88 24.33 -7.54
C PHE A 11 -17.55 23.06 -6.99
N ALA A 12 -18.79 22.78 -7.41
CA ALA A 12 -19.49 21.55 -7.07
C ALA A 12 -18.82 20.30 -7.66
N LEU A 13 -18.30 20.39 -8.89
CA LEU A 13 -17.57 19.29 -9.53
C LEU A 13 -16.25 18.98 -8.81
N ILE A 14 -15.56 20.02 -8.33
CA ILE A 14 -14.33 19.88 -7.52
C ILE A 14 -14.65 19.21 -6.18
N LEU A 15 -15.74 19.61 -5.51
CA LEU A 15 -16.16 19.01 -4.24
C LEU A 15 -16.57 17.53 -4.39
N LEU A 16 -17.11 17.13 -5.54
CA LEU A 16 -17.41 15.72 -5.87
C LEU A 16 -16.15 14.90 -6.21
N SER A 17 -15.04 15.56 -6.55
CA SER A 17 -13.77 14.89 -6.88
C SER A 17 -12.82 14.72 -5.68
N LEU A 18 -13.16 15.32 -4.53
CA LEU A 18 -12.39 15.11 -3.32
C LEU A 18 -12.63 13.68 -2.83
N PRO A 19 -11.59 12.86 -2.62
CA PRO A 19 -11.76 11.55 -2.04
C PRO A 19 -12.44 11.72 -0.68
N ALA A 20 -13.53 10.98 -0.45
CA ALA A 20 -14.20 10.96 0.83
C ALA A 20 -13.18 10.58 1.91
N ALA A 21 -12.76 11.54 2.73
CA ALA A 21 -11.91 11.29 3.87
C ALA A 21 -12.72 10.46 4.87
N SER A 22 -12.62 9.13 4.75
CA SER A 22 -13.24 8.21 5.70
C SER A 22 -12.57 8.39 7.05
N LEU A 23 -13.31 8.97 8.01
CA LEU A 23 -12.93 9.10 9.41
C LEU A 23 -13.11 7.80 10.20
N ALA A 24 -13.28 6.66 9.52
CA ALA A 24 -13.39 5.37 10.20
C ALA A 24 -12.15 5.15 11.09
N SER A 25 -12.41 4.88 12.37
CA SER A 25 -11.42 4.41 13.32
C SER A 25 -10.84 3.10 12.81
N SER A 26 -9.52 3.01 12.72
CA SER A 26 -8.87 1.74 12.39
C SER A 26 -9.28 0.70 13.45
N PRO A 27 -9.63 -0.54 13.05
CA PRO A 27 -9.95 -1.59 13.99
C PRO A 27 -8.77 -1.81 14.94
N SER A 28 -9.06 -2.18 16.19
CA SER A 28 -8.02 -2.60 17.13
C SER A 28 -7.32 -3.83 16.57
N LEU A 29 -5.98 -3.79 16.55
CA LEU A 29 -5.19 -4.91 16.06
C LEU A 29 -5.09 -5.99 17.14
N PRO A 30 -5.28 -7.27 16.78
CA PRO A 30 -5.14 -8.37 17.72
C PRO A 30 -3.66 -8.61 18.05
N LEU A 31 -3.42 -9.09 19.27
CA LEU A 31 -2.08 -9.50 19.71
C LEU A 31 -1.59 -10.68 18.87
N PRO A 32 -0.28 -10.76 18.58
CA PRO A 32 0.30 -11.87 17.85
C PRO A 32 0.14 -13.18 18.64
N PRO A 33 -0.04 -14.33 17.94
CA PRO A 33 -0.06 -15.64 18.58
C PRO A 33 1.36 -16.03 19.05
N ALA A 34 1.45 -17.04 19.91
CA ALA A 34 2.75 -17.58 20.36
C ALA A 34 3.51 -18.31 19.23
N SER A 35 2.81 -18.73 18.18
CA SER A 35 3.37 -19.44 17.03
C SER A 35 2.64 -19.04 15.75
N LEU A 36 3.39 -18.85 14.67
CA LEU A 36 2.85 -18.53 13.36
C LEU A 36 2.43 -19.81 12.61
N PRO A 37 1.35 -19.77 11.81
CA PRO A 37 0.89 -20.95 11.07
C PRO A 37 1.84 -21.33 9.94
N SER A 38 1.89 -22.62 9.64
CA SER A 38 2.61 -23.14 8.48
C SER A 38 1.77 -22.97 7.22
N ILE A 39 2.35 -22.37 6.17
CA ILE A 39 1.67 -22.17 4.88
C ILE A 39 2.30 -23.06 3.83
N THR A 40 1.49 -23.92 3.20
CA THR A 40 1.95 -24.80 2.13
C THR A 40 1.64 -24.21 0.76
N TYR A 41 2.61 -24.25 -0.15
CA TYR A 41 2.48 -23.85 -1.55
C TYR A 41 3.17 -24.86 -2.47
N TYR A 42 2.89 -24.77 -3.76
CA TYR A 42 3.38 -25.71 -4.76
C TYR A 42 4.34 -25.03 -5.74
N TYR A 43 5.46 -25.67 -6.02
CA TYR A 43 6.40 -25.31 -7.09
C TYR A 43 6.50 -26.51 -8.04
N GLY A 44 5.86 -26.39 -9.21
CA GLY A 44 5.69 -27.52 -10.12
C GLY A 44 4.91 -28.66 -9.47
N SER A 45 5.49 -29.86 -9.43
CA SER A 45 4.92 -31.04 -8.78
C SER A 45 5.34 -31.22 -7.31
N THR A 46 6.16 -30.31 -6.76
CA THR A 46 6.66 -30.38 -5.38
C THR A 46 5.93 -29.37 -4.51
N HIS A 47 5.65 -29.72 -3.25
CA HIS A 47 5.14 -28.78 -2.26
C HIS A 47 6.24 -28.38 -1.28
N TYR A 48 6.17 -27.14 -0.83
CA TYR A 48 6.99 -26.60 0.24
C TYR A 48 6.10 -25.96 1.29
N SER A 49 6.57 -25.92 2.52
CA SER A 49 5.88 -25.25 3.62
C SER A 49 6.76 -24.15 4.19
N ILE A 50 6.19 -22.96 4.34
CA ILE A 50 6.78 -21.84 5.07
C ILE A 50 6.39 -22.04 6.53
N THR A 51 7.33 -22.45 7.37
CA THR A 51 7.09 -22.65 8.80
C THR A 51 7.43 -21.38 9.58
N GLN A 52 7.22 -21.41 10.90
CA GLN A 52 7.60 -20.31 11.78
C GLN A 52 9.08 -19.91 11.64
N ALA A 53 9.98 -20.87 11.39
CA ALA A 53 11.40 -20.56 11.20
C ALA A 53 11.63 -19.70 9.95
N GLU A 54 11.03 -20.08 8.81
CA GLU A 54 11.14 -19.31 7.57
C GLU A 54 10.44 -17.95 7.66
N TRP A 55 9.30 -17.86 8.34
CA TRP A 55 8.65 -16.57 8.60
C TRP A 55 9.53 -15.64 9.44
N ASN A 56 10.11 -16.15 10.52
CA ASN A 56 11.01 -15.37 11.37
C ASN A 56 12.23 -14.87 10.60
N SER A 57 12.85 -15.73 9.77
CA SER A 57 13.95 -15.32 8.89
C SER A 57 13.51 -14.28 7.85
N PHE A 58 12.31 -14.41 7.28
CA PHE A 58 11.78 -13.39 6.37
C PHE A 58 11.61 -12.04 7.07
N PHE A 59 11.02 -12.00 8.26
CA PHE A 59 10.86 -10.74 9.00
C PHE A 59 12.21 -10.12 9.36
N ALA A 60 13.11 -10.90 9.93
CA ALA A 60 14.41 -10.41 10.38
C ALA A 60 15.34 -9.98 9.22
N ASP A 61 15.41 -10.77 8.14
CA ASP A 61 16.39 -10.56 7.08
C ASP A 61 15.86 -9.72 5.91
N VAL A 62 14.54 -9.62 5.75
CA VAL A 62 13.89 -8.87 4.67
C VAL A 62 13.14 -7.65 5.18
N ILE A 63 12.17 -7.82 6.11
CA ILE A 63 11.33 -6.71 6.57
C ILE A 63 12.08 -5.75 7.48
N ASP A 64 12.92 -6.24 8.38
CA ASP A 64 13.70 -5.40 9.30
C ASP A 64 14.97 -4.81 8.64
N ASN A 65 15.30 -5.27 7.44
CA ASN A 65 16.46 -4.80 6.72
C ASN A 65 16.20 -3.43 6.05
N LYS A 66 16.91 -2.40 6.53
CA LYS A 66 16.81 -1.02 6.05
C LYS A 66 17.19 -0.78 4.60
N SER A 67 17.87 -1.74 3.97
CA SER A 67 18.15 -1.69 2.53
C SER A 67 16.94 -2.09 1.68
N TYR A 68 15.93 -2.72 2.29
CA TYR A 68 14.70 -3.15 1.63
C TYR A 68 13.49 -2.37 2.11
N VAL A 69 13.34 -2.13 3.42
CA VAL A 69 12.20 -1.38 3.97
C VAL A 69 12.71 -0.27 4.89
N SER A 70 12.32 0.98 4.62
CA SER A 70 12.83 2.13 5.37
C SER A 70 12.22 2.25 6.76
N TYR A 71 10.95 1.84 6.94
CA TYR A 71 10.27 1.91 8.22
C TYR A 71 10.82 0.89 9.24
N ASN A 72 10.79 1.22 10.54
CA ASN A 72 11.34 0.35 11.58
C ASN A 72 10.28 -0.59 12.16
N TRP A 73 10.20 -1.80 11.62
CA TRP A 73 9.21 -2.80 12.03
C TRP A 73 9.62 -3.63 13.25
N ILE A 74 10.90 -3.67 13.62
CA ILE A 74 11.45 -4.54 14.68
C ILE A 74 10.78 -4.38 16.06
N ASN A 75 10.23 -3.19 16.35
CA ASN A 75 9.57 -2.88 17.62
C ASN A 75 8.04 -2.84 17.50
N VAL A 76 7.49 -3.23 16.35
CA VAL A 76 6.04 -3.27 16.12
C VAL A 76 5.55 -4.66 16.48
N SER A 77 4.84 -4.77 17.61
CA SER A 77 4.33 -6.05 18.12
C SER A 77 3.33 -6.76 17.19
N THR A 78 2.86 -6.07 16.15
CA THR A 78 1.91 -6.59 15.16
C THR A 78 2.55 -6.74 13.77
N GLN A 79 3.88 -6.77 13.67
CA GLN A 79 4.63 -6.91 12.41
C GLN A 79 4.15 -8.10 11.57
N ASP A 80 3.76 -9.21 12.20
CA ASP A 80 3.26 -10.41 11.53
C ASP A 80 2.02 -10.12 10.65
N LEU A 81 1.23 -9.11 11.00
CA LEU A 81 0.08 -8.64 10.20
C LEU A 81 0.49 -8.02 8.85
N ILE A 82 1.79 -7.87 8.57
CA ILE A 82 2.26 -7.56 7.22
C ILE A 82 1.83 -8.65 6.25
N VAL A 83 1.95 -9.93 6.62
CA VAL A 83 1.61 -11.08 5.76
C VAL A 83 0.35 -11.82 6.19
N PHE A 84 0.04 -11.83 7.50
CA PHE A 84 -1.10 -12.58 8.03
C PHE A 84 -2.37 -11.74 8.08
N ASP A 85 -3.51 -12.43 8.04
CA ASP A 85 -4.81 -11.83 8.34
C ASP A 85 -4.96 -11.54 9.84
N LEU A 86 -6.06 -10.85 10.21
CA LEU A 86 -6.32 -10.49 11.60
C LEU A 86 -6.55 -11.71 12.52
N SER A 87 -6.82 -12.90 11.98
CA SER A 87 -6.93 -14.12 12.77
C SER A 87 -5.59 -14.82 13.00
N TYR A 88 -4.53 -14.44 12.28
CA TYR A 88 -3.23 -15.12 12.25
C TYR A 88 -3.32 -16.61 11.87
N THR A 89 -4.39 -17.02 11.20
CA THR A 89 -4.57 -18.41 10.71
C THR A 89 -4.38 -18.50 9.20
N GLY A 90 -4.58 -17.40 8.48
CA GLY A 90 -4.41 -17.28 7.05
C GLY A 90 -3.58 -16.06 6.66
N LEU A 91 -3.37 -15.93 5.35
CA LEU A 91 -2.65 -14.80 4.77
C LEU A 91 -3.63 -13.67 4.43
N ASN A 92 -3.17 -12.44 4.62
CA ASN A 92 -3.83 -11.28 4.04
C ASN A 92 -3.53 -11.20 2.52
N PRO A 93 -4.16 -10.28 1.76
CA PRO A 93 -3.92 -10.13 0.33
C PRO A 93 -2.43 -9.96 -0.06
N TYR A 94 -1.65 -9.20 0.70
CA TYR A 94 -0.21 -9.02 0.45
C TYR A 94 0.57 -10.32 0.71
N GLY A 95 0.31 -10.99 1.83
CA GLY A 95 0.93 -12.28 2.15
C GLY A 95 0.64 -13.34 1.09
N LEU A 96 -0.60 -13.37 0.57
CA LEU A 96 -0.98 -14.26 -0.53
C LEU A 96 -0.18 -13.94 -1.80
N GLU A 97 -0.05 -12.67 -2.18
CA GLU A 97 0.76 -12.27 -3.33
C GLU A 97 2.23 -12.66 -3.18
N LEU A 98 2.79 -12.54 -1.96
CA LEU A 98 4.15 -12.97 -1.65
C LEU A 98 4.32 -14.47 -1.85
N VAL A 99 3.41 -15.27 -1.32
CA VAL A 99 3.46 -16.74 -1.44
C VAL A 99 3.23 -17.19 -2.89
N VAL A 100 2.36 -16.51 -3.65
CA VAL A 100 2.19 -16.77 -5.08
C VAL A 100 3.45 -16.39 -5.88
N ALA A 101 4.14 -15.31 -5.53
CA ALA A 101 5.42 -14.97 -6.16
C ALA A 101 6.49 -16.02 -5.83
N LEU A 102 6.55 -16.47 -4.57
CA LEU A 102 7.47 -17.51 -4.12
C LEU A 102 7.21 -18.87 -4.80
N SER A 103 5.93 -19.21 -5.04
CA SER A 103 5.55 -20.43 -5.73
C SER A 103 6.02 -20.49 -7.19
N GLY A 104 6.39 -19.34 -7.79
CA GLY A 104 7.08 -19.26 -9.07
C GLY A 104 8.61 -19.41 -8.99
N ILE A 105 9.19 -19.43 -7.79
CA ILE A 105 10.65 -19.40 -7.56
C ILE A 105 11.16 -20.74 -7.01
N GLY A 106 10.50 -21.29 -5.98
CA GLY A 106 10.90 -22.55 -5.33
C GLY A 106 11.05 -22.40 -3.80
N PHE A 107 11.83 -23.31 -3.18
CA PHE A 107 12.00 -23.47 -1.73
C PHE A 107 12.06 -22.14 -0.92
N PRO A 108 11.42 -22.03 0.27
CA PRO A 108 11.26 -20.79 1.03
C PRO A 108 12.53 -20.35 1.78
N SER A 109 13.68 -20.32 1.10
CA SER A 109 14.90 -19.71 1.64
C SER A 109 14.76 -18.19 1.70
N VAL A 110 15.51 -17.53 2.58
CA VAL A 110 15.58 -16.06 2.66
C VAL A 110 15.86 -15.44 1.29
N GLN A 111 16.79 -16.01 0.52
CA GLN A 111 17.10 -15.53 -0.83
C GLN A 111 15.88 -15.56 -1.77
N ASN A 112 15.10 -16.64 -1.75
CA ASN A 112 13.92 -16.77 -2.60
C ASN A 112 12.76 -15.89 -2.09
N MET A 113 12.60 -15.77 -0.78
CA MET A 113 11.66 -14.83 -0.16
C MET A 113 11.99 -13.38 -0.52
N THR A 114 13.28 -13.00 -0.52
CA THR A 114 13.71 -11.66 -0.97
C THR A 114 13.39 -11.44 -2.45
N LYS A 115 13.59 -12.44 -3.32
CA LYS A 115 13.21 -12.34 -4.74
C LYS A 115 11.69 -12.20 -4.91
N ALA A 116 10.91 -13.00 -4.18
CA ALA A 116 9.45 -12.92 -4.19
C ALA A 116 8.98 -11.53 -3.73
N PHE A 117 9.52 -11.04 -2.61
CA PHE A 117 9.28 -9.69 -2.08
C PHE A 117 9.54 -8.60 -3.13
N LYS A 118 10.75 -8.59 -3.73
CA LYS A 118 11.11 -7.61 -4.76
C LYS A 118 10.20 -7.66 -5.99
N SER A 119 9.72 -8.85 -6.35
CA SER A 119 8.83 -9.01 -7.51
C SER A 119 7.44 -8.41 -7.30
N ILE A 120 7.01 -8.21 -6.04
CA ILE A 120 5.69 -7.66 -5.70
C ILE A 120 5.76 -6.25 -5.10
N GLU A 121 6.95 -5.72 -4.84
CA GLU A 121 7.16 -4.47 -4.10
C GLU A 121 6.45 -3.27 -4.78
N ASN A 122 6.44 -3.23 -6.12
CA ASN A 122 5.84 -2.16 -6.92
C ASN A 122 4.38 -2.44 -7.32
N LYS A 123 3.78 -3.55 -6.87
CA LYS A 123 2.35 -3.80 -7.10
C LYS A 123 1.49 -2.87 -6.23
N PRO A 124 0.26 -2.56 -6.65
CA PRO A 124 -0.68 -1.81 -5.82
C PRO A 124 -0.93 -2.52 -4.49
N SER A 125 -0.89 -1.77 -3.39
CA SER A 125 -1.33 -2.26 -2.08
C SER A 125 -2.84 -2.14 -1.94
N GLN A 126 -3.40 -2.68 -0.85
CA GLN A 126 -4.80 -2.44 -0.48
C GLN A 126 -5.05 -1.00 0.00
N ILE A 127 -3.99 -0.22 0.25
CA ILE A 127 -4.06 1.19 0.63
C ILE A 127 -4.12 2.04 -0.63
N PRO A 128 -5.18 2.83 -0.85
CA PRO A 128 -5.33 3.64 -2.06
C PRO A 128 -4.14 4.60 -2.28
N GLY A 129 -3.55 4.56 -3.48
CA GLY A 129 -2.45 5.43 -3.87
C GLY A 129 -1.06 4.96 -3.43
N TYR A 130 -0.94 3.79 -2.79
CA TYR A 130 0.33 3.22 -2.36
C TYR A 130 0.61 1.90 -3.08
N THR A 131 1.85 1.72 -3.51
CA THR A 131 2.41 0.39 -3.81
C THR A 131 2.72 -0.36 -2.50
N ASN A 132 2.95 -1.67 -2.59
CA ASN A 132 3.31 -2.50 -1.44
C ASN A 132 4.53 -1.94 -0.69
N ILE A 133 5.58 -1.54 -1.42
CA ILE A 133 6.78 -1.00 -0.81
C ILE A 133 6.54 0.35 -0.16
N GLN A 134 5.80 1.24 -0.82
CA GLN A 134 5.47 2.55 -0.25
C GLN A 134 4.62 2.42 1.02
N ALA A 135 3.72 1.43 1.08
CA ALA A 135 2.94 1.14 2.28
C ALA A 135 3.85 0.67 3.43
N LEU A 136 4.77 -0.27 3.15
CA LEU A 136 5.71 -0.78 4.14
C LEU A 136 6.68 0.30 4.63
N ASP A 137 7.21 1.12 3.74
CA ASP A 137 8.09 2.25 4.04
C ASP A 137 7.36 3.36 4.81
N ALA A 138 6.04 3.43 4.70
CA ALA A 138 5.18 4.31 5.47
C ALA A 138 4.81 3.75 6.86
N GLY A 139 5.18 2.51 7.18
CA GLY A 139 4.74 1.83 8.40
C GLY A 139 3.28 1.38 8.38
N ALA A 140 2.73 1.17 7.18
CA ALA A 140 1.38 0.65 6.98
C ALA A 140 1.39 -0.79 6.49
N TYR A 141 0.34 -1.53 6.83
CA TYR A 141 0.17 -2.92 6.42
C TYR A 141 -0.42 -2.99 5.00
N PRO A 142 0.34 -3.46 3.99
CA PRO A 142 -0.08 -3.42 2.59
C PRO A 142 -1.31 -4.28 2.29
N GLY A 143 -1.58 -5.31 3.12
CA GLY A 143 -2.73 -6.19 2.99
C GLY A 143 -4.06 -5.64 3.54
N PHE A 144 -4.07 -4.48 4.20
CA PHE A 144 -5.28 -3.93 4.83
C PHE A 144 -5.63 -2.54 4.32
N SER A 145 -6.81 -2.40 3.71
CA SER A 145 -7.30 -1.13 3.16
C SER A 145 -7.56 -0.06 4.23
N PHE A 146 -7.77 -0.46 5.48
CA PHE A 146 -7.92 0.46 6.62
C PHE A 146 -6.58 0.89 7.24
N SER A 147 -5.46 0.27 6.84
CA SER A 147 -4.16 0.60 7.43
C SER A 147 -3.74 2.00 6.99
N LYS A 148 -3.37 2.81 7.98
CA LYS A 148 -3.02 4.21 7.77
C LYS A 148 -1.48 4.35 7.81
N PRO A 149 -0.86 4.92 6.77
CA PRO A 149 0.52 5.41 6.80
C PRO A 149 0.85 6.16 8.08
N VAL A 150 1.91 5.75 8.77
CA VAL A 150 2.50 6.52 9.89
C VAL A 150 3.34 7.66 9.33
N ILE A 151 4.03 7.41 8.21
CA ILE A 151 4.81 8.39 7.46
C ILE A 151 4.13 8.61 6.11
N ASN A 152 3.76 9.85 5.79
CA ASN A 152 3.10 10.18 4.53
C ASN A 152 4.11 10.23 3.37
N HIS A 153 4.03 9.27 2.44
CA HIS A 153 4.82 9.30 1.19
C HIS A 153 4.05 9.87 -0.01
N THR A 154 2.72 9.97 0.06
CA THR A 154 1.86 10.32 -1.10
C THR A 154 1.35 11.76 -1.13
N GLY A 155 1.82 12.63 -0.23
CA GLY A 155 1.25 13.97 -0.04
C GLY A 155 1.60 15.01 -1.11
N GLU A 156 2.72 14.89 -1.82
CA GLU A 156 3.26 16.05 -2.55
C GLU A 156 2.83 16.16 -4.02
N TYR A 157 2.61 15.05 -4.73
CA TYR A 157 2.46 15.13 -6.19
C TYR A 157 1.03 15.37 -6.68
N ILE A 158 0.02 14.87 -5.98
CA ILE A 158 -1.39 15.03 -6.39
C ILE A 158 -1.84 16.50 -6.21
N GLY A 159 -1.39 17.15 -5.13
CA GLY A 159 -1.69 18.58 -4.89
C GLY A 159 -1.11 19.50 -5.97
N ILE A 160 0.13 19.24 -6.41
CA ILE A 160 0.80 20.04 -7.44
C ILE A 160 0.09 19.89 -8.80
N GLY A 161 -0.32 18.66 -9.16
CA GLY A 161 -1.03 18.40 -10.42
C GLY A 161 -2.34 19.17 -10.53
N VAL A 162 -3.13 19.22 -9.46
CA VAL A 162 -4.41 19.97 -9.41
C VAL A 162 -4.17 21.48 -9.53
N ILE A 163 -3.13 22.00 -8.87
CA ILE A 163 -2.76 23.42 -8.95
C ILE A 163 -2.38 23.82 -10.38
N ILE A 164 -1.54 23.03 -11.06
CA ILE A 164 -1.11 23.30 -12.44
C ILE A 164 -2.32 23.34 -13.40
N VAL A 165 -3.22 22.38 -13.30
CA VAL A 165 -4.43 22.33 -14.14
C VAL A 165 -5.33 23.54 -13.88
N LEU A 166 -5.51 23.96 -12.62
CA LEU A 166 -6.26 25.19 -12.29
C LEU A 166 -5.65 26.44 -12.92
N PHE A 167 -4.33 26.62 -12.81
CA PHE A 167 -3.65 27.78 -13.41
C PHE A 167 -3.75 27.79 -14.94
N ALA A 168 -3.53 26.65 -15.58
CA ALA A 168 -3.69 26.53 -17.04
C ALA A 168 -5.13 26.84 -17.48
N SER A 169 -6.13 26.35 -16.73
CA SER A 169 -7.55 26.61 -17.00
C SER A 169 -7.88 28.09 -16.95
N ILE A 170 -7.42 28.80 -15.92
CA ILE A 170 -7.61 30.25 -15.75
C ILE A 170 -6.95 31.01 -16.90
N PHE A 171 -5.75 30.61 -17.31
CA PHE A 171 -5.02 31.24 -18.42
C PHE A 171 -5.76 31.08 -19.75
N VAL A 172 -6.26 29.88 -20.05
CA VAL A 172 -7.05 29.59 -21.26
C VAL A 172 -8.36 30.39 -21.24
N LEU A 173 -9.08 30.41 -20.11
CA LEU A 173 -10.31 31.18 -19.94
C LEU A 173 -10.06 32.68 -20.12
N TYR A 174 -9.00 33.23 -19.52
CA TYR A 174 -8.61 34.63 -19.68
C TYR A 174 -8.30 34.94 -21.14
N TYR A 175 -7.50 34.12 -21.82
CA TYR A 175 -7.15 34.33 -23.22
C TYR A 175 -8.38 34.28 -24.14
N VAL A 176 -9.25 33.29 -23.95
CA VAL A 176 -10.47 33.13 -24.78
C VAL A 176 -11.44 34.30 -24.59
N PHE A 177 -11.67 34.74 -23.34
CA PHE A 177 -12.63 35.81 -23.06
C PHE A 177 -12.07 37.22 -23.33
N ASN A 178 -10.75 37.42 -23.24
CA ASN A 178 -10.13 38.72 -23.48
C ASN A 178 -9.74 38.94 -24.95
N ARG A 179 -9.87 37.94 -25.83
CA ARG A 179 -9.63 38.06 -27.29
C ARG A 179 -10.74 38.78 -28.07
N ARG A 180 -11.90 39.03 -27.43
CA ARG A 180 -13.06 39.71 -28.05
C ARG A 180 -13.28 41.13 -27.51
N LYS A 181 -12.24 41.77 -26.99
CA LYS A 181 -12.20 43.21 -26.77
C LYS A 181 -11.37 43.87 -27.86
#